data_AF-A0A537W931-F1
#
_entry.id   AF-A0A537W931-F1
#
_cell.length_a   1.000
_cell.length_b   1.000
_cell.length_c   1.000
_cell.angle_alpha   90.00
_cell.angle_beta   90.00
_cell.angle_gamma   90.00
#
_symmetry.space_group_name_H-M   'P 1'
#
loop_
_entity.id
_entity.type
_entity.pdbx_description
1 polymer ?
#
loop_
_entity_poly.entity_id
_entity_poly.type
_entity_poly.pdbx_seq_one_letter_code
_entity_poly.pdbx_strand_id
1 'polypeptide(L)'
;MAWFLVGFLRAFVIVERRPREGKLLQDLLAGLIYLVALFAIVSYVFDVPIQGLLATSGVIAIILGLALQSTLGDVFSGIVLSFSRPYRPGDWISIDGGTDGRVIEMNWRATHVLTARRDLAIVPNSTIAKSRIVNVSSPSGIHGNTVTL
;
A
#
# COMPACT_ATOMS: atom_id res chain seq x y z
N MET A 1 -8.12 -35.43 8.97
CA MET A 1 -9.20 -34.91 8.08
C MET A 1 -10.17 -33.97 8.80
N ALA A 2 -10.79 -34.34 9.94
CA ALA A 2 -11.68 -33.45 10.71
C ALA A 2 -11.05 -32.13 11.20
N TRP A 3 -9.72 -32.10 11.33
CA TRP A 3 -8.97 -30.92 11.81
C TRP A 3 -9.01 -29.72 10.85
N PHE A 4 -9.13 -29.95 9.54
CA PHE A 4 -9.26 -28.86 8.56
C PHE A 4 -10.61 -28.16 8.70
N LEU A 5 -11.68 -28.93 8.85
CA LEU A 5 -13.05 -28.44 9.03
C LEU A 5 -13.22 -27.70 10.36
N VAL A 6 -12.59 -28.20 11.43
CA VAL A 6 -12.59 -27.56 12.76
C VAL A 6 -11.72 -26.30 12.79
N GLY A 7 -10.57 -26.30 12.11
CA GLY A 7 -9.74 -25.10 11.94
C GLY A 7 -10.48 -24.01 11.18
N PHE A 8 -11.28 -24.39 10.19
CA PHE A 8 -12.10 -23.50 9.38
C PHE A 8 -13.28 -22.88 10.14
N LEU A 9 -14.01 -23.69 10.92
CA LEU A 9 -15.05 -23.23 11.84
C LEU A 9 -14.50 -22.30 12.93
N ARG A 10 -13.27 -22.54 13.40
CA ARG A 10 -12.61 -21.63 14.35
C ARG A 10 -12.22 -20.30 13.70
N ALA A 11 -11.74 -20.30 12.47
CA ALA A 11 -11.47 -19.07 11.72
C ALA A 11 -12.76 -18.24 11.52
N PHE A 12 -13.88 -18.89 11.20
CA PHE A 12 -15.21 -18.29 11.08
C PHE A 12 -15.65 -17.54 12.35
N VAL A 13 -15.50 -18.16 13.53
CA VAL A 13 -15.90 -17.57 14.82
C VAL A 13 -14.97 -16.43 15.29
N ILE A 14 -13.71 -16.43 14.83
CA ILE A 14 -12.72 -15.42 15.19
C ILE A 14 -12.90 -14.10 14.43
N VAL A 15 -13.37 -14.16 13.18
CA VAL A 15 -13.60 -12.97 12.34
C VAL A 15 -14.78 -12.12 12.85
N GLU A 16 -15.78 -12.74 13.44
CA GLU A 16 -17.01 -12.07 13.94
C GLU A 16 -16.78 -11.19 15.19
N ARG A 17 -15.60 -11.26 15.86
CA ARG A 17 -15.44 -10.78 17.26
C ARG A 17 -14.58 -9.53 17.50
N ARG A 18 -14.35 -8.62 16.55
CA ARG A 18 -13.59 -7.37 16.84
C ARG A 18 -14.16 -6.06 16.26
N PRO A 19 -14.02 -4.92 16.98
CA PRO A 19 -14.78 -3.69 16.74
C PRO A 19 -14.10 -2.68 15.80
N ARG A 20 -14.86 -2.26 14.78
CA ARG A 20 -15.10 -0.90 14.26
C ARG A 20 -14.00 0.18 14.31
N GLU A 21 -12.83 -0.05 13.74
CA GLU A 21 -12.03 1.00 13.07
C GLU A 21 -11.38 0.38 11.83
N GLY A 22 -11.99 0.57 10.65
CA GLY A 22 -11.58 -0.10 9.41
C GLY A 22 -12.63 -1.03 8.77
N LYS A 23 -13.93 -0.73 8.93
CA LYS A 23 -15.06 -1.53 8.41
C LYS A 23 -14.85 -2.02 6.98
N LEU A 24 -14.45 -1.15 6.05
CA LEU A 24 -14.30 -1.55 4.64
C LEU A 24 -13.25 -2.64 4.43
N LEU A 25 -12.08 -2.53 5.06
CA LEU A 25 -11.03 -3.55 4.93
C LEU A 25 -11.45 -4.86 5.61
N GLN A 26 -12.08 -4.76 6.78
CA GLN A 26 -12.58 -5.93 7.50
C GLN A 26 -13.70 -6.64 6.74
N ASP A 27 -14.64 -5.89 6.16
CA ASP A 27 -15.76 -6.40 5.37
C ASP A 27 -15.26 -7.04 4.07
N LEU A 28 -14.26 -6.45 3.40
CA LEU A 28 -13.62 -7.04 2.22
C LEU A 28 -12.88 -8.34 2.57
N LEU A 29 -12.12 -8.36 3.67
CA LEU A 29 -11.42 -9.56 4.12
C LEU A 29 -12.40 -10.66 4.54
N ALA A 30 -13.45 -10.31 5.29
CA ALA A 30 -14.51 -11.24 5.66
C ALA A 30 -15.20 -11.79 4.41
N GLY A 31 -15.59 -10.93 3.47
CA GLY A 31 -16.17 -11.32 2.19
C GLY A 31 -15.27 -12.29 1.40
N LEU A 32 -13.97 -12.02 1.33
CA LEU A 32 -13.00 -12.91 0.70
C LEU A 32 -12.93 -14.28 1.40
N ILE A 33 -12.92 -14.30 2.73
CA ILE A 33 -12.94 -15.53 3.53
C ILE A 33 -14.22 -16.33 3.25
N TYR A 34 -15.39 -15.67 3.23
CA TYR A 34 -16.67 -16.31 2.88
C TYR A 34 -16.68 -16.87 1.45
N LEU A 35 -16.09 -16.15 0.51
CA LEU A 35 -16.00 -16.58 -0.89
C LEU A 35 -15.13 -17.85 -1.00
N VAL A 36 -13.96 -17.86 -0.37
CA VAL A 36 -13.09 -19.05 -0.31
C VAL A 36 -13.76 -20.22 0.43
N ALA A 37 -14.49 -19.93 1.52
CA ALA A 37 -15.29 -20.91 2.25
C ALA A 37 -16.30 -21.62 1.35
N LEU A 38 -17.05 -20.83 0.59
CA LEU A 38 -18.09 -21.32 -0.29
C LEU A 38 -17.51 -22.27 -1.34
N PHE A 39 -16.42 -21.89 -2.00
CA PHE A 39 -15.75 -22.76 -2.98
C PHE A 39 -15.22 -24.06 -2.35
N ALA A 40 -14.65 -23.98 -1.15
CA ALA A 40 -14.16 -25.16 -0.44
C ALA A 40 -15.30 -26.13 -0.08
N ILE A 41 -16.43 -25.62 0.41
CA ILE A 41 -17.60 -26.44 0.75
C ILE A 41 -18.22 -27.05 -0.50
N VAL A 42 -18.41 -26.26 -1.57
CA VAL A 42 -18.99 -26.75 -2.84
C VAL A 42 -18.15 -27.87 -3.42
N SER A 43 -16.83 -27.69 -3.46
CA SER A 43 -15.92 -28.74 -3.91
C SER A 43 -15.98 -30.01 -3.06
N TYR A 44 -16.03 -29.87 -1.74
CA TYR A 44 -15.91 -31.00 -0.84
C TYR A 44 -17.22 -31.80 -0.70
N VAL A 45 -18.37 -31.12 -0.71
CA VAL A 45 -19.69 -31.74 -0.47
C VAL A 45 -20.31 -32.27 -1.76
N PHE A 46 -20.18 -31.54 -2.87
CA PHE A 46 -20.87 -31.88 -4.12
C PHE A 46 -19.97 -32.59 -5.14
N ASP A 47 -18.70 -32.82 -4.81
CA ASP A 47 -17.67 -33.42 -5.68
C ASP A 47 -17.61 -32.74 -7.08
N VAL A 48 -17.99 -31.47 -7.14
CA VAL A 48 -18.02 -30.70 -8.39
C VAL A 48 -16.58 -30.35 -8.78
N PRO A 49 -16.17 -30.59 -10.04
CA PRO A 49 -14.85 -30.20 -10.51
C PRO A 49 -14.73 -28.67 -10.56
N ILE A 50 -14.16 -28.10 -9.50
CA ILE A 50 -13.90 -26.66 -9.36
C ILE A 50 -12.95 -26.12 -10.44
N GLN A 51 -12.21 -26.99 -11.14
CA GLN A 51 -11.24 -26.59 -12.18
C GLN A 51 -11.88 -25.69 -13.25
N GLY A 52 -13.11 -25.98 -13.68
CA GLY A 52 -13.83 -25.14 -14.66
C GLY A 52 -14.26 -23.78 -14.11
N LEU A 53 -14.67 -23.74 -12.83
CA LEU A 53 -15.04 -22.49 -12.15
C LEU A 53 -13.80 -21.63 -11.84
N LEU A 54 -12.69 -22.25 -11.47
CA LEU A 54 -11.41 -21.59 -11.24
C LEU A 54 -10.83 -21.04 -12.55
N ALA A 55 -10.93 -21.80 -13.65
CA ALA A 55 -10.47 -21.35 -14.96
C ALA A 55 -11.23 -20.09 -15.44
N THR A 56 -12.55 -20.07 -15.27
CA THR A 56 -13.39 -18.91 -15.67
C THR A 56 -13.27 -17.73 -14.71
N SER A 57 -13.17 -17.96 -13.40
CA SER A 57 -12.93 -16.90 -12.41
C SER A 57 -11.52 -16.33 -12.47
N GLY A 58 -10.54 -17.07 -13.00
CA GLY A 58 -9.17 -16.60 -13.18
C GLY A 58 -9.08 -15.34 -14.05
N VAL A 59 -9.85 -15.28 -15.14
CA VAL A 59 -9.89 -14.09 -16.02
C VAL A 59 -10.42 -12.87 -15.27
N ILE A 60 -11.49 -13.05 -14.49
CA ILE A 60 -12.08 -11.98 -13.68
C ILE A 60 -11.08 -11.50 -12.61
N ALA A 61 -10.39 -12.44 -11.95
CA ALA A 61 -9.38 -12.13 -10.96
C ALA A 61 -8.20 -11.33 -11.56
N ILE A 62 -7.76 -11.68 -12.77
CA ILE A 62 -6.72 -10.93 -13.49
C ILE A 62 -7.19 -9.51 -13.79
N ILE A 63 -8.40 -9.34 -14.35
CA ILE A 63 -8.95 -8.02 -14.68
C ILE A 63 -9.05 -7.15 -13.43
N LEU A 64 -9.56 -7.70 -12.32
CA LEU A 64 -9.64 -7.00 -11.05
C LEU A 64 -8.26 -6.64 -10.50
N GLY A 65 -7.28 -7.56 -10.61
CA GLY A 65 -5.89 -7.32 -10.20
C GLY A 65 -5.24 -6.18 -10.99
N LEU A 66 -5.44 -6.16 -12.31
CA LEU A 66 -4.96 -5.09 -13.18
C LEU A 66 -5.64 -3.75 -12.88
N ALA A 67 -6.95 -3.76 -12.62
CA ALA A 67 -7.69 -2.55 -12.24
C ALA A 67 -7.21 -1.97 -10.89
N LEU A 68 -6.85 -2.84 -9.94
CA LEU A 68 -6.38 -2.44 -8.60
C LEU A 68 -4.86 -2.18 -8.53
N GLN A 69 -4.10 -2.53 -9.57
CA GLN A 69 -2.64 -2.47 -9.58
C GLN A 69 -2.10 -1.08 -9.16
N SER A 70 -2.68 -0.02 -9.71
CA SER A 70 -2.28 1.36 -9.39
C SER A 70 -2.62 1.74 -7.95
N THR A 71 -3.82 1.40 -7.49
CA THR A 71 -4.30 1.71 -6.14
C THR A 71 -3.44 1.00 -5.08
N LEU A 72 -3.16 -0.28 -5.29
CA LEU A 72 -2.29 -1.05 -4.40
C LEU A 72 -0.87 -0.46 -4.38
N GLY A 73 -0.31 -0.13 -5.55
CA GLY A 73 1.00 0.49 -5.66
C GLY A 73 1.10 1.81 -4.90
N ASP A 74 0.05 2.63 -4.94
CA ASP A 74 0.00 3.91 -4.24
C ASP A 74 -0.07 3.74 -2.71
N VAL A 75 -0.82 2.75 -2.22
CA VAL A 75 -0.86 2.39 -0.79
C VAL A 75 0.49 1.87 -0.31
N PHE A 76 1.11 0.93 -1.05
CA PHE A 76 2.42 0.40 -0.68
C PHE A 76 3.50 1.49 -0.70
N SER A 77 3.45 2.43 -1.64
CA SER A 77 4.35 3.58 -1.69
C SER A 77 4.29 4.41 -0.40
N GLY A 78 3.07 4.68 0.11
CA GLY A 78 2.87 5.37 1.37
C GLY A 78 3.42 4.62 2.58
N ILE A 79 3.19 3.30 2.65
CA ILE A 79 3.71 2.44 3.73
C ILE A 79 5.24 2.38 3.70
N VAL A 80 5.83 2.16 2.53
CA VAL A 80 7.28 2.06 2.35
C VAL A 80 7.95 3.37 2.74
N LEU A 81 7.48 4.51 2.25
CA LEU A 81 8.07 5.81 2.62
C LEU A 81 7.98 6.09 4.13
N SER A 82 6.85 5.72 4.75
CA SER A 82 6.66 5.87 6.20
C SER A 82 7.62 5.00 7.01
N PHE A 83 7.97 3.81 6.49
CA PHE A 83 8.86 2.85 7.15
C PHE A 83 10.34 3.14 6.89
N SER A 84 10.73 3.37 5.63
CA SER A 84 12.12 3.60 5.22
C SER A 84 12.65 4.97 5.60
N ARG A 85 11.76 5.96 5.83
CA ARG A 85 12.08 7.34 6.24
C ARG A 85 13.31 7.92 5.52
N PRO A 86 13.32 7.97 4.17
CA PRO A 86 14.47 8.46 3.40
C PRO A 86 14.78 9.95 3.64
N TYR A 87 13.81 10.69 4.17
CA TYR A 87 13.92 12.06 4.64
C TYR A 87 13.01 12.24 5.85
N ARG A 88 13.24 13.32 6.61
CA ARG A 88 12.49 13.64 7.83
C ARG A 88 11.88 15.04 7.71
N PRO A 89 10.80 15.34 8.47
CA PRO A 89 10.35 16.71 8.64
C PRO A 89 11.51 17.60 9.08
N GLY A 90 11.73 18.68 8.35
CA GLY A 90 12.86 19.59 8.52
C GLY A 90 13.90 19.51 7.41
N ASP A 91 13.99 18.40 6.68
CA ASP A 91 14.96 18.21 5.60
C ASP A 91 14.59 19.01 4.35
N TRP A 92 15.59 19.48 3.63
CA TRP A 92 15.44 20.03 2.27
C TRP A 92 15.53 18.91 1.25
N ILE A 93 14.46 18.76 0.46
CA ILE A 93 14.38 17.76 -0.59
C ILE A 93 14.15 18.45 -1.94
N SER A 94 14.77 17.87 -2.97
CA SER A 94 14.50 18.19 -4.37
C SER A 94 13.80 17.00 -5.00
N ILE A 95 12.60 17.23 -5.54
CA ILE A 95 11.76 16.22 -6.17
C ILE A 95 11.73 16.50 -7.68
N ASP A 96 11.92 15.46 -8.49
CA ASP A 96 11.75 15.58 -9.95
C ASP A 96 10.41 16.21 -10.31
N GLY A 97 10.43 17.17 -11.25
CA GLY A 97 9.27 18.01 -11.58
C GLY A 97 9.35 19.44 -11.07
N GLY A 98 10.50 19.86 -10.51
CA GLY A 98 10.79 21.25 -10.16
C GLY A 98 10.22 21.69 -8.81
N THR A 99 9.88 20.73 -7.94
CA THR A 99 9.42 21.02 -6.58
C THR A 99 10.58 20.85 -5.61
N ASP A 100 11.18 21.98 -5.24
CA ASP A 100 12.26 22.05 -4.25
C ASP A 100 11.78 22.77 -2.99
N GLY A 101 12.01 22.16 -1.83
CA GLY A 101 11.58 22.80 -0.59
C GLY A 101 11.89 21.99 0.65
N ARG A 102 11.43 22.54 1.78
CA ARG A 102 11.61 21.94 3.10
C ARG A 102 10.38 21.10 3.46
N VAL A 103 10.60 19.86 3.88
CA VAL A 103 9.51 19.01 4.38
C VAL A 103 9.01 19.57 5.71
N ILE A 104 7.72 19.91 5.79
CA ILE A 104 7.12 20.42 7.03
C ILE A 104 6.40 19.33 7.81
N GLU A 105 5.69 18.44 7.12
CA GLU A 105 5.00 17.30 7.71
C GLU A 105 4.83 16.17 6.69
N MET A 106 4.62 14.96 7.21
CA MET A 106 4.39 13.77 6.40
C MET A 106 3.24 12.98 7.00
N ASN A 107 2.28 12.63 6.17
CA ASN A 107 1.19 11.72 6.51
C ASN A 107 1.31 10.43 5.68
N TRP A 108 0.47 9.44 5.96
CA TRP A 108 0.50 8.16 5.25
C TRP A 108 0.20 8.29 3.74
N ARG A 109 -0.49 9.34 3.31
CA ARG A 109 -0.92 9.56 1.91
C ARG A 109 -0.08 10.61 1.16
N ALA A 110 0.40 11.64 1.84
CA ALA A 110 1.05 12.78 1.21
C ALA A 110 2.10 13.42 2.12
N THR A 111 3.07 14.07 1.49
CA THR A 111 4.11 14.88 2.13
C THR A 111 3.87 16.34 1.79
N HIS A 112 3.95 17.18 2.82
CA HIS A 112 3.82 18.62 2.69
C HIS A 112 5.19 19.26 2.62
N VAL A 113 5.44 19.96 1.51
CA VAL A 113 6.72 20.59 1.19
C VAL A 113 6.52 22.10 1.10
N LEU A 114 7.29 22.86 1.87
CA LEU A 114 7.31 24.31 1.80
C LEU A 114 8.38 24.75 0.79
N THR A 115 7.93 25.31 -0.33
CA THR A 115 8.80 25.78 -1.43
C THR A 115 9.53 27.07 -1.02
N ALA A 116 10.66 27.38 -1.68
CA ALA A 116 11.40 28.64 -1.47
C ALA A 116 10.54 29.91 -1.67
N ARG A 117 9.47 29.82 -2.48
CA ARG A 117 8.48 30.89 -2.70
C ARG A 117 7.45 31.04 -1.57
N ARG A 118 7.57 30.25 -0.50
CA ARG A 118 6.60 30.12 0.61
C ARG A 118 5.25 29.50 0.22
N ASP A 119 5.21 28.79 -0.89
CA ASP A 119 4.06 27.98 -1.29
C ASP A 119 4.07 26.62 -0.59
N LEU A 120 2.88 26.11 -0.24
CA LEU A 120 2.70 24.77 0.31
C LEU A 120 2.39 23.77 -0.81
N ALA A 121 3.37 22.96 -1.19
CA ALA A 121 3.19 21.88 -2.14
C ALA A 121 2.74 20.60 -1.41
N ILE A 122 1.56 20.10 -1.78
CA ILE A 122 1.01 18.83 -1.27
C ILE A 122 1.34 17.73 -2.28
N VAL A 123 2.37 16.93 -1.99
CA VAL A 123 2.84 15.92 -2.95
C VAL A 123 2.40 14.52 -2.47
N PRO A 124 1.65 13.76 -3.28
CA PRO A 124 1.27 12.39 -2.95
C PRO A 124 2.50 11.51 -2.75
N ASN A 125 2.48 10.67 -1.71
CA ASN A 125 3.58 9.74 -1.42
C ASN A 125 3.83 8.77 -2.58
N SER A 126 2.78 8.40 -3.32
CA SER A 126 2.91 7.57 -4.52
C SER A 126 3.69 8.26 -5.65
N THR A 127 3.54 9.57 -5.80
CA THR A 127 4.32 10.36 -6.75
C THR A 127 5.78 10.43 -6.31
N ILE A 128 6.01 10.70 -5.01
CA ILE A 128 7.35 10.77 -4.43
C ILE A 128 8.10 9.43 -4.53
N ALA A 129 7.43 8.31 -4.28
CA ALA A 129 8.05 6.99 -4.37
C ALA A 129 8.42 6.59 -5.81
N LYS A 130 7.74 7.18 -6.82
CA LYS A 130 7.99 6.96 -8.24
C LYS A 130 8.99 7.95 -8.84
N SER A 131 9.28 9.06 -8.16
CA SER A 131 10.23 10.09 -8.61
C SER A 131 11.60 9.94 -7.95
N ARG A 132 12.62 10.54 -8.56
CA ARG A 132 13.91 10.68 -7.90
C ARG A 132 13.81 11.78 -6.85
N ILE A 133 14.35 11.49 -5.67
CA ILE A 133 14.42 12.42 -4.55
C ILE A 133 15.89 12.64 -4.21
N VAL A 134 16.31 13.88 -4.11
CA VAL A 134 17.61 14.24 -3.56
C VAL A 134 17.40 14.92 -2.23
N ASN A 135 17.86 14.29 -1.14
CA ASN A 135 17.91 14.95 0.16
C ASN A 135 19.16 15.83 0.20
N VAL A 136 18.98 17.14 0.07
CA VAL A 136 20.08 18.12 0.07
C VAL A 136 20.67 18.29 1.46
N SER A 137 19.92 17.92 2.50
CA SER A 137 20.35 17.98 3.90
C SER A 137 21.17 16.77 4.35
N SER A 138 21.33 15.73 3.52
CA SER A 138 22.05 14.49 3.88
C SER A 138 23.04 14.04 2.79
N PRO A 139 24.27 13.63 3.14
CA PRO A 139 24.84 13.57 4.48
C PRO A 139 25.36 14.93 4.96
N SER A 140 25.35 15.14 6.28
CA SER A 140 25.81 16.36 6.95
C SER A 140 27.34 16.56 6.92
N GLY A 141 28.01 16.12 5.85
CA GLY A 141 29.46 16.17 5.70
C GLY A 141 29.85 16.45 4.25
N ILE A 142 30.32 17.68 4.02
CA ILE A 142 31.04 18.13 2.82
C ILE A 142 30.18 18.11 1.54
N HIS A 143 29.38 19.16 1.33
CA HIS A 143 29.05 19.58 -0.04
C HIS A 143 30.38 20.00 -0.69
N GLY A 144 30.82 19.25 -1.70
CA GLY A 144 32.06 19.50 -2.40
C GLY A 144 32.09 20.92 -2.94
N ASN A 145 32.86 21.79 -2.29
CA ASN A 145 33.21 23.09 -2.84
C ASN A 145 34.11 22.81 -4.05
N THR A 146 33.53 22.78 -5.25
CA THR A 146 34.31 22.90 -6.48
C THR A 146 34.88 24.31 -6.50
N VAL A 147 36.05 24.48 -5.88
CA VAL A 147 36.89 25.66 -6.08
C VAL A 147 37.40 25.54 -7.51
N THR A 148 36.70 26.19 -8.43
CA THR A 148 37.25 26.53 -9.74
C THR A 148 38.41 27.49 -9.49
N LEU A 149 39.64 26.98 -9.63
CA LEU A 149 40.86 27.77 -9.73
C LEU A 149 40.99 28.37 -11.13
#